data_AF-A0A165X1V4-F1
#
_entry.id   AF-A0A165X1V4-F1
#
_cell.length_a   1.000
_cell.length_b   1.000
_cell.length_c   1.000
_cell.angle_alpha   90.00
_cell.angle_beta   90.00
_cell.angle_gamma   90.00
#
_symmetry.space_group_name_H-M   'P 1'
#
loop_
_entity.id
_entity.type
_entity.pdbx_description
1 polymer ?
#
loop_
_entity_poly.entity_id
_entity_poly.type
_entity_poly.pdbx_seq_one_letter_code
_entity_poly.pdbx_strand_id
1 'polypeptide(L)'
;MTGQRYAKELNGAFKIRDKTAVLLPLGADNELPTIKCTYPGNIITWRLKPRDLRRAFTGSSVRYVDREKGKVVEIKRPYKEEEIEDPALKDSVLNAIRSTVKDEDQAKELLKARESQSKREKASGSITTNFEPEVQAEALCTVEGIKQGIDGKYRVESRTHKASRGGGATTTLSVKDPQDGAGKREGAKTTTPTKKPALTGDGLNRNGRTGTQQ
;
A
#
# COMPACT_ATOMS: atom_id res chain seq x y z
N MET A 1 -0.33 17.55 18.63
CA MET A 1 -1.79 17.28 18.54
C MET A 1 -2.06 15.81 18.81
N THR A 2 -2.96 15.49 19.73
CA THR A 2 -3.26 14.12 20.18
C THR A 2 -3.91 13.26 19.09
N GLY A 3 -4.72 13.84 18.20
CA GLY A 3 -5.39 13.10 17.11
C GLY A 3 -4.43 12.43 16.12
N GLN A 4 -3.36 13.11 15.70
CA GLN A 4 -2.32 12.53 14.84
C GLN A 4 -1.54 11.39 15.52
N ARG A 5 -1.44 11.41 16.86
CA ARG A 5 -0.79 10.33 17.60
C ARG A 5 -1.63 9.06 17.55
N TYR A 6 -2.93 9.16 17.87
CA TYR A 6 -3.86 8.04 17.76
C TYR A 6 -3.94 7.47 16.35
N ALA A 7 -3.93 8.35 15.34
CA ALA A 7 -3.91 7.92 13.94
C ALA A 7 -2.68 7.03 13.61
N LYS A 8 -1.49 7.38 14.11
CA LYS A 8 -0.28 6.58 13.90
C LYS A 8 -0.29 5.25 14.66
N GLU A 9 -0.88 5.24 15.86
CA GLU A 9 -0.96 4.04 16.69
C GLU A 9 -1.99 3.04 16.12
N LEU A 10 -3.11 3.54 15.59
CA LEU A 10 -4.23 2.73 15.09
C LEU A 10 -4.23 2.52 13.57
N ASN A 11 -3.17 2.92 12.87
CA ASN A 11 -3.09 2.85 11.40
C ASN A 11 -4.21 3.62 10.66
N GLY A 12 -4.54 4.80 11.15
CA GLY A 12 -5.57 5.67 10.60
C GLY A 12 -5.04 6.93 9.92
N ALA A 13 -5.82 7.46 8.98
CA ALA A 13 -5.73 8.82 8.48
C ALA A 13 -6.62 9.73 9.34
N PHE A 14 -6.02 10.75 9.96
CA PHE A 14 -6.74 11.78 10.68
C PHE A 14 -6.77 13.07 9.89
N LYS A 15 -7.98 13.56 9.58
CA LYS A 15 -8.18 14.80 8.85
C LYS A 15 -9.22 15.65 9.54
N ILE A 16 -8.94 16.95 9.63
CA ILE A 16 -9.91 17.95 10.06
C ILE A 16 -10.40 18.67 8.81
N ARG A 17 -11.73 18.73 8.65
CA ARG A 17 -12.40 19.52 7.63
C ARG A 17 -13.42 20.40 8.33
N ASP A 18 -13.25 21.70 8.21
CA ASP A 18 -14.11 22.70 8.84
C ASP A 18 -14.25 22.44 10.35
N LYS A 19 -15.43 22.01 10.81
CA LYS A 19 -15.74 21.70 12.21
C LYS A 19 -15.81 20.19 12.49
N THR A 20 -15.42 19.35 11.53
CA THR A 20 -15.49 17.89 11.63
C THR A 20 -14.10 17.28 11.63
N ALA A 21 -13.87 16.37 12.57
CA ALA A 21 -12.67 15.54 12.61
C ALA A 21 -13.03 14.14 12.15
N VAL A 22 -12.32 13.63 11.15
CA VAL A 22 -12.53 12.33 10.54
C VAL A 22 -11.29 11.47 10.81
N LEU A 23 -11.51 10.28 11.39
CA LEU A 23 -10.50 9.25 11.55
C LEU A 23 -10.95 8.02 10.75
N LEU A 24 -10.18 7.65 9.75
CA LEU A 24 -10.46 6.49 8.88
C LEU A 24 -9.26 5.54 8.90
N PRO A 25 -9.45 4.22 8.81
CA PRO A 25 -8.34 3.30 8.59
C PRO A 25 -7.64 3.61 7.25
N LEU A 26 -6.30 3.57 7.26
CA LEU A 26 -5.49 3.73 6.05
C LEU A 26 -5.72 2.55 5.11
N GLY A 27 -5.79 2.83 3.80
CA GLY A 27 -5.95 1.77 2.80
C GLY A 27 -7.38 1.25 2.63
N ALA A 28 -8.35 1.75 3.41
CA ALA A 28 -9.76 1.40 3.22
C ALA A 28 -10.33 2.01 1.94
N ASP A 29 -11.28 1.31 1.33
CA ASP A 29 -12.01 1.80 0.18
C ASP A 29 -13.13 2.72 0.67
N ASN A 30 -12.88 4.02 0.53
CA ASN A 30 -13.78 5.07 1.01
C ASN A 30 -14.65 5.66 -0.12
N GLU A 31 -14.84 4.91 -1.22
CA GLU A 31 -15.61 5.31 -2.41
C GLU A 31 -15.26 6.71 -2.94
N LEU A 32 -13.99 7.12 -2.77
CA LEU A 32 -13.49 8.41 -3.23
C LEU A 32 -13.34 8.42 -4.76
N PRO A 33 -13.47 9.60 -5.40
CA PRO A 33 -13.31 9.71 -6.84
C PRO A 33 -11.92 9.19 -7.27
N THR A 34 -11.91 8.28 -8.23
CA THR A 34 -10.67 7.79 -8.84
C THR A 34 -10.21 8.79 -9.89
N ILE A 35 -8.96 9.22 -9.79
CA ILE A 35 -8.35 10.23 -10.66
C ILE A 35 -7.51 9.51 -11.70
N LYS A 36 -7.62 9.94 -12.96
CA LYS A 36 -6.83 9.39 -14.07
C LYS A 36 -5.70 10.34 -14.41
N CYS A 37 -4.47 9.89 -14.29
CA CYS A 37 -3.25 10.61 -14.64
C CYS A 37 -2.61 9.94 -15.86
N THR A 38 -2.71 10.57 -17.03
CA THR A 38 -2.26 10.01 -18.31
C THR A 38 -1.10 10.81 -18.93
N TYR A 39 -0.16 10.10 -19.55
CA TYR A 39 0.94 10.67 -20.34
C TYR A 39 1.04 9.99 -21.72
N PRO A 40 1.06 10.73 -22.85
CA PRO A 40 0.77 12.17 -22.95
C PRO A 40 -0.68 12.48 -22.56
N GLY A 41 -0.92 13.59 -21.86
CA GLY A 41 -2.23 13.90 -21.30
C GLY A 41 -2.21 14.99 -20.23
N ASN A 42 -2.77 14.71 -19.05
CA ASN A 42 -2.90 15.67 -17.96
C ASN A 42 -1.64 15.79 -17.07
N ILE A 43 -0.68 14.87 -17.21
CA ILE A 43 0.56 14.91 -16.44
C ILE A 43 1.49 15.99 -17.01
N ILE A 44 1.81 16.99 -16.18
CA ILE A 44 2.77 18.05 -16.49
C ILE A 44 4.18 17.61 -16.10
N THR A 45 4.33 17.04 -14.91
CA THR A 45 5.63 16.56 -14.39
C THR A 45 5.39 15.41 -13.42
N TRP A 46 6.27 14.41 -13.46
CA TRP A 46 6.18 13.28 -12.55
C TRP A 46 7.56 12.94 -11.97
N ARG A 47 7.56 12.48 -10.72
CA ARG A 47 8.71 11.88 -10.03
C ARG A 47 8.19 10.72 -9.19
N LEU A 48 8.16 9.54 -9.79
CA LEU A 48 7.64 8.34 -9.15
C LEU A 48 8.77 7.38 -8.82
N LYS A 49 8.76 6.86 -7.59
CA LYS A 49 9.60 5.75 -7.15
C LYS A 49 8.66 4.64 -6.68
N PRO A 50 8.22 3.77 -7.60
CA PRO A 50 7.31 2.66 -7.28
C PRO A 50 7.89 1.67 -6.27
N ARG A 51 9.23 1.69 -6.09
CA ARG A 51 9.96 0.84 -5.15
C ARG A 51 11.08 1.63 -4.49
N ASP A 52 11.05 1.70 -3.17
CA ASP A 52 12.08 2.30 -2.32
C ASP A 52 12.59 1.25 -1.33
N LEU A 53 13.73 0.64 -1.68
CA LEU A 53 14.37 -0.39 -0.86
C LEU A 53 14.82 0.13 0.51
N ARG A 54 15.05 1.45 0.67
CA ARG A 54 15.46 2.01 1.97
C ARG A 54 14.35 1.92 3.02
N ARG A 55 13.10 1.81 2.58
CA ARG A 55 11.90 1.76 3.43
C ARG A 55 11.25 0.38 3.40
N ALA A 56 11.87 -0.58 2.73
CA ALA A 56 11.42 -1.96 2.70
C ALA A 56 12.10 -2.74 3.84
N PHE A 57 11.29 -3.46 4.61
CA PHE A 57 11.72 -4.24 5.79
C PHE A 57 11.17 -5.65 5.69
N THR A 58 11.86 -6.63 6.28
CA THR A 58 11.42 -8.03 6.38
C THR A 58 10.67 -8.33 7.68
N GLY A 59 10.39 -7.30 8.48
CA GLY A 59 9.63 -7.39 9.72
C GLY A 59 9.74 -6.13 10.55
N SER A 60 9.12 -6.15 11.73
CA SER A 60 9.16 -5.05 12.70
C SER A 60 9.42 -5.56 14.12
N SER A 61 10.05 -4.76 14.97
CA SER A 61 10.20 -5.05 16.41
C SER A 61 9.78 -3.87 17.28
N VAL A 62 9.14 -4.16 18.41
CA VAL A 62 8.69 -3.18 19.40
C VAL A 62 9.17 -3.64 20.77
N ARG A 63 9.58 -2.68 21.60
CA ARG A 63 9.87 -2.91 23.02
C ARG A 63 8.72 -2.37 23.88
N TYR A 64 8.29 -3.15 24.85
CA TYR A 64 7.32 -2.73 25.87
C TYR A 64 7.88 -2.98 27.27
N VAL A 65 7.34 -2.26 28.25
CA VAL A 65 7.71 -2.47 29.66
C VAL A 65 6.65 -3.36 30.29
N ASP A 66 7.03 -4.59 30.65
CA ASP A 66 6.20 -5.45 31.48
C ASP A 66 6.23 -4.88 32.91
N ARG A 67 5.15 -4.21 33.31
CA ARG A 67 5.03 -3.56 34.63
C ARG A 67 4.98 -4.56 35.77
N GLU A 68 4.52 -5.78 35.52
CA GLU A 68 4.48 -6.83 36.56
C GLU A 68 5.88 -7.37 36.82
N LYS A 69 6.70 -7.50 35.77
CA LYS A 69 8.07 -8.03 35.89
C LYS A 69 9.16 -6.97 36.00
N GLY A 70 8.82 -5.69 35.84
CA GLY A 70 9.78 -4.57 35.83
C GLY A 70 10.82 -4.65 34.71
N LYS A 71 10.54 -5.39 33.63
CA LYS A 71 11.50 -5.69 32.54
C LYS A 71 11.06 -5.09 31.23
N VAL A 72 12.04 -4.68 30.42
CA VAL A 72 11.81 -4.31 29.02
C VAL A 72 11.79 -5.60 28.20
N VAL A 73 10.67 -5.90 27.57
CA VAL A 73 10.46 -7.07 26.72
C VAL A 73 10.43 -6.61 25.26
N GLU A 74 11.11 -7.32 24.37
CA GLU A 74 11.11 -7.07 22.93
C GLU A 74 10.25 -8.10 22.21
N ILE A 75 9.26 -7.64 21.45
CA ILE A 75 8.46 -8.47 20.55
C ILE A 75 8.96 -8.23 19.12
N LYS A 76 9.28 -9.32 18.43
CA LYS A 76 9.65 -9.30 17.01
C LYS A 76 8.55 -9.95 16.20
N ARG A 77 8.14 -9.30 15.11
CA ARG A 77 7.26 -9.86 14.09
C ARG A 77 7.99 -9.83 12.75
N PRO A 78 8.70 -10.91 12.38
CA PRO A 78 9.13 -11.07 11.00
C PRO A 78 7.89 -11.19 10.11
N TYR A 79 7.94 -10.60 8.92
CA TYR A 79 6.94 -10.86 7.89
C TYR A 79 7.11 -12.29 7.39
N LYS A 80 6.00 -12.92 7.00
CA LYS A 80 6.09 -14.23 6.35
C LYS A 80 6.79 -14.05 5.00
N GLU A 81 7.52 -15.07 4.56
CA GLU A 81 8.23 -15.04 3.27
C GLU A 81 7.29 -14.75 2.09
N GLU A 82 6.04 -15.22 2.19
CA GLU A 82 4.94 -14.94 1.26
C GLU A 82 4.50 -13.45 1.21
N GLU A 83 4.75 -12.68 2.27
CA GLU A 83 4.42 -11.24 2.36
C GLU A 83 5.59 -10.34 1.90
N ILE A 84 6.76 -10.94 1.66
CA ILE A 84 7.93 -10.27 1.09
C ILE A 84 7.79 -10.32 -0.43
N GLU A 85 7.03 -9.37 -0.98
CA GLU A 85 6.84 -9.24 -2.43
C GLU A 85 8.14 -8.98 -3.22
N ASP A 86 9.23 -8.64 -2.52
CA ASP A 86 10.46 -8.15 -3.14
C ASP A 86 11.64 -9.12 -2.99
N PRO A 87 12.05 -9.84 -4.07
CA PRO A 87 13.11 -10.84 -4.03
C PRO A 87 14.53 -10.25 -3.81
N ALA A 88 14.65 -8.93 -3.71
CA ALA A 88 15.93 -8.25 -3.42
C ALA A 88 16.18 -8.07 -1.91
N LEU A 89 15.19 -8.27 -1.06
CA LEU A 89 15.37 -8.31 0.40
C LEU A 89 15.82 -9.71 0.82
N LYS A 90 17.09 -10.03 0.54
CA LYS A 90 17.69 -11.31 0.93
C LYS A 90 18.08 -11.34 2.42
N ASP A 91 18.41 -10.17 2.99
CA ASP A 91 18.78 -10.05 4.39
C ASP A 91 17.59 -9.63 5.26
N SER A 92 17.47 -10.24 6.44
CA SER A 92 16.40 -9.93 7.38
C SER A 92 16.60 -8.56 8.04
N VAL A 93 16.06 -7.50 7.44
CA VAL A 93 16.09 -6.14 8.02
C VAL A 93 14.80 -5.87 8.80
N LEU A 94 14.88 -5.86 10.13
CA LEU A 94 13.77 -5.50 11.01
C LEU A 94 13.68 -3.99 11.21
N ASN A 95 12.46 -3.44 11.13
CA ASN A 95 12.17 -2.08 11.54
C ASN A 95 12.04 -1.99 13.06
N ALA A 96 13.06 -1.44 13.72
CA ALA A 96 13.07 -1.25 15.17
C ALA A 96 12.26 -0.01 15.58
N ILE A 97 11.08 -0.22 16.12
CA ILE A 97 10.16 0.83 16.55
C ILE A 97 10.54 1.27 17.96
N ARG A 98 11.01 2.52 18.06
CA ARG A 98 11.39 3.15 19.33
C ARG A 98 10.20 3.91 19.91
N SER A 99 9.31 3.19 20.59
CA SER A 99 8.19 3.79 21.33
C SER A 99 7.97 3.07 22.65
N THR A 100 7.62 3.84 23.68
CA THR A 100 7.23 3.27 24.99
C THR A 100 5.78 2.80 24.89
N VAL A 101 5.58 1.49 24.98
CA VAL A 101 4.26 0.84 24.92
C VAL A 101 3.90 0.31 26.31
N LYS A 102 2.61 0.38 26.66
CA LYS A 102 2.09 0.06 27.99
C LYS A 102 2.03 -1.44 28.26
N ASP A 103 1.61 -2.23 27.27
CA ASP A 103 1.33 -3.66 27.38
C ASP A 103 1.61 -4.41 26.07
N GLU A 104 1.51 -5.74 26.12
CA GLU A 104 1.79 -6.62 24.97
C GLU A 104 0.78 -6.41 23.83
N ASP A 105 -0.49 -6.15 24.16
CA ASP A 105 -1.56 -6.00 23.17
C ASP A 105 -1.42 -4.70 22.38
N GLN A 106 -1.12 -3.59 23.06
CA GLN A 106 -0.78 -2.34 22.38
C GLN A 106 0.49 -2.50 21.52
N ALA A 107 1.44 -3.35 21.92
CA ALA A 107 2.64 -3.61 21.12
C ALA A 107 2.29 -4.38 19.83
N LYS A 108 1.36 -5.33 19.89
CA LYS A 108 0.84 -6.05 18.71
C LYS A 108 0.08 -5.12 17.76
N GLU A 109 -0.76 -4.23 18.28
CA GLU A 109 -1.48 -3.24 17.47
C GLU A 109 -0.50 -2.30 16.75
N LEU A 110 0.50 -1.81 17.49
CA LEU A 110 1.52 -0.95 16.91
C LEU A 110 2.35 -1.66 15.84
N LEU A 111 2.68 -2.94 16.03
CA LEU A 111 3.36 -3.76 15.03
C LEU A 111 2.53 -3.87 13.74
N LYS A 112 1.21 -4.12 13.85
CA LYS A 112 0.30 -4.16 12.70
C LYS A 112 0.24 -2.81 11.99
N ALA A 113 0.14 -1.72 12.75
CA ALA A 113 0.09 -0.37 12.18
C ALA A 113 1.38 -0.03 11.43
N ARG A 114 2.54 -0.39 12.00
CA ARG A 114 3.84 -0.15 11.39
C ARG A 114 4.08 -0.99 10.16
N GLU A 115 3.56 -2.21 10.13
CA GLU A 115 3.59 -3.03 8.94
C GLU A 115 2.81 -2.41 7.78
N SER A 116 1.57 -1.98 8.02
CA SER A 116 0.77 -1.30 7.00
C SER A 116 1.44 -0.01 6.54
N GLN A 117 1.98 0.78 7.46
CA GLN A 117 2.73 1.98 7.13
C GLN A 117 3.97 1.65 6.28
N SER A 118 4.73 0.61 6.63
CA SER A 118 5.88 0.17 5.85
C SER A 118 5.47 -0.25 4.45
N LYS A 119 4.40 -1.05 4.28
CA LYS A 119 3.87 -1.44 2.95
C LYS A 119 3.54 -0.21 2.10
N ARG A 120 2.87 0.78 2.69
CA ARG A 120 2.54 2.04 2.03
C ARG A 120 3.76 2.88 1.67
N GLU A 121 4.77 2.91 2.53
CA GLU A 121 6.02 3.67 2.34
C GLU A 121 7.02 3.01 1.37
N LYS A 122 6.79 1.75 0.96
CA LYS A 122 7.60 1.07 -0.07
C LYS A 122 7.61 1.80 -1.40
N ALA A 123 6.65 2.69 -1.66
CA ALA A 123 6.71 3.62 -2.78
C ALA A 123 6.49 5.05 -2.32
N SER A 124 7.10 5.97 -3.04
CA SER A 124 6.84 7.39 -2.89
C SER A 124 6.90 8.07 -4.25
N GLY A 125 6.13 9.13 -4.40
CA GLY A 125 6.23 9.93 -5.59
C GLY A 125 5.45 11.22 -5.51
N SER A 126 5.70 12.06 -6.50
CA SER A 126 4.95 13.27 -6.75
C SER A 126 4.55 13.35 -8.22
N ILE A 127 3.29 13.67 -8.49
CA ILE A 127 2.76 13.94 -9.83
C ILE A 127 2.18 15.34 -9.82
N THR A 128 2.54 16.16 -10.79
CA THR A 128 1.91 17.44 -11.03
C THR A 128 1.04 17.32 -12.27
N THR A 129 -0.26 17.57 -12.11
CA THR A 129 -1.26 17.56 -13.17
C THR A 129 -1.85 18.94 -13.38
N ASN A 130 -2.69 19.04 -14.41
CA ASN A 130 -3.63 20.14 -14.57
C ASN A 130 -4.52 20.31 -13.32
N PHE A 131 -5.22 21.44 -13.23
CA PHE A 131 -6.06 21.71 -12.09
C PHE A 131 -7.22 20.71 -11.97
N GLU A 132 -7.22 19.95 -10.88
CA GLU A 132 -8.23 18.93 -10.58
C GLU A 132 -8.71 19.14 -9.13
N PRO A 133 -9.76 19.92 -8.91
CA PRO A 133 -10.23 20.29 -7.57
C PRO A 133 -10.89 19.13 -6.81
N GLU A 134 -11.33 18.10 -7.54
CA GLU A 134 -12.03 16.94 -6.99
C GLU A 134 -11.10 15.98 -6.24
N VAL A 135 -9.78 16.10 -6.45
CA VAL A 135 -8.81 15.18 -5.86
C VAL A 135 -8.92 15.20 -4.34
N GLN A 136 -8.96 14.02 -3.72
CA GLN A 136 -8.97 13.89 -2.27
C GLN A 136 -7.74 13.14 -1.74
N ALA A 137 -7.40 13.38 -0.47
CA ALA A 137 -6.43 12.52 0.20
C ALA A 137 -7.09 11.15 0.40
N GLU A 138 -6.30 10.09 0.31
CA GLU A 138 -6.74 8.68 0.24
C GLU A 138 -7.50 8.29 -1.03
N ALA A 139 -7.69 9.21 -2.00
CA ALA A 139 -8.25 8.86 -3.30
C ALA A 139 -7.28 8.00 -4.11
N LEU A 140 -7.82 7.14 -4.99
CA LEU A 140 -7.02 6.37 -5.94
C LEU A 140 -6.68 7.23 -7.16
N CYS A 141 -5.43 7.12 -7.59
CA CYS A 141 -4.85 7.80 -8.74
C CYS A 141 -4.30 6.73 -9.68
N THR A 142 -4.97 6.53 -10.82
CA THR A 142 -4.52 5.61 -11.87
C THR A 142 -3.54 6.34 -12.76
N VAL A 143 -2.29 5.85 -12.86
CA VAL A 143 -1.22 6.43 -13.67
C VAL A 143 -0.99 5.56 -14.89
N GLU A 144 -1.09 6.15 -16.09
CA GLU A 144 -1.00 5.43 -17.36
C GLU A 144 -0.12 6.18 -18.37
N GLY A 145 0.67 5.42 -19.15
CA GLY A 145 1.40 5.93 -20.31
C GLY A 145 2.74 6.60 -20.00
N ILE A 146 3.24 6.52 -18.76
CA ILE A 146 4.60 7.00 -18.44
C ILE A 146 5.62 5.97 -18.89
N LYS A 147 5.58 4.79 -18.28
CA LYS A 147 6.52 3.69 -18.51
C LYS A 147 6.01 2.41 -17.87
N GLN A 148 6.24 1.30 -18.56
CA GLN A 148 6.05 -0.03 -17.99
C GLN A 148 6.83 -0.21 -16.67
N GLY A 149 6.12 -0.63 -15.61
CA GLY A 149 6.64 -0.77 -14.25
C GLY A 149 6.55 0.50 -13.39
N ILE A 150 6.15 1.65 -13.95
CA ILE A 150 5.74 2.85 -13.22
C ILE A 150 4.22 3.02 -13.30
N ASP A 151 3.62 2.66 -14.43
CA ASP A 151 2.17 2.69 -14.59
C ASP A 151 1.49 1.73 -13.60
N GLY A 152 0.32 2.15 -13.11
CA GLY A 152 -0.47 1.43 -12.12
C GLY A 152 -1.27 2.37 -11.21
N LYS A 153 -1.89 1.82 -10.17
CA LYS A 153 -2.70 2.59 -9.23
C LYS A 153 -1.86 3.04 -8.05
N TYR A 154 -2.09 4.26 -7.60
CA TYR A 154 -1.46 4.83 -6.42
C TYR A 154 -2.48 5.48 -5.53
N ARG A 155 -2.23 5.49 -4.22
CA ARG A 155 -3.07 6.19 -3.25
C ARG A 155 -2.50 7.57 -2.96
N VAL A 156 -3.33 8.61 -3.06
CA VAL A 156 -2.92 10.00 -2.80
C VAL A 156 -2.72 10.20 -1.29
N GLU A 157 -1.50 10.54 -0.86
CA GLU A 157 -1.23 10.92 0.53
C GLU A 157 -1.64 12.37 0.80
N SER A 158 -1.25 13.27 -0.09
CA SER A 158 -1.55 14.69 0.04
C SER A 158 -1.71 15.34 -1.33
N ARG A 159 -2.44 16.45 -1.36
CA ARG A 159 -2.63 17.27 -2.54
C ARG A 159 -2.36 18.72 -2.22
N THR A 160 -1.80 19.43 -3.19
CA THR A 160 -1.56 20.87 -3.12
C THR A 160 -2.04 21.49 -4.40
N HIS A 161 -3.06 22.35 -4.32
CA HIS A 161 -3.48 23.15 -5.45
C HIS A 161 -2.70 24.47 -5.45
N LYS A 162 -2.24 24.89 -6.63
CA LYS A 162 -1.58 26.18 -6.82
C LYS A 162 -2.26 26.90 -7.97
N ALA A 163 -2.58 28.18 -7.79
CA ALA A 163 -3.06 29.05 -8.86
C ALA A 163 -2.20 30.30 -8.91
N SER A 164 -1.82 30.72 -10.12
CA SER A 164 -1.00 31.91 -10.36
C SER A 164 -1.51 32.64 -11.59
N ARG A 165 -1.47 33.99 -11.57
CA ARG A 165 -1.96 34.81 -12.68
C ARG A 165 -1.23 34.55 -14.01
N GLY A 166 0.07 34.26 -13.98
CA GLY A 166 0.87 34.02 -15.19
C GLY A 166 1.14 32.55 -15.53
N GLY A 167 0.93 31.62 -14.59
CA GLY A 167 1.31 30.20 -14.74
C GLY A 167 0.14 29.21 -14.68
N GLY A 168 -1.10 29.71 -14.71
CA GLY A 168 -2.30 28.89 -14.62
C GLY A 168 -2.54 28.27 -13.24
N ALA A 169 -3.36 27.22 -13.23
CA ALA A 169 -3.69 26.44 -12.05
C ALA A 169 -3.21 24.99 -12.20
N THR A 170 -2.56 24.46 -11.17
CA THR A 170 -2.00 23.10 -11.16
C THR A 170 -2.31 22.38 -9.86
N THR A 171 -2.27 21.06 -9.92
CA THR A 171 -2.43 20.20 -8.74
C THR A 171 -1.20 19.33 -8.58
N THR A 172 -0.56 19.39 -7.43
CA THR A 172 0.53 18.49 -7.07
C THR A 172 0.00 17.42 -6.12
N LEU A 173 0.12 16.16 -6.54
CA LEU A 173 -0.27 14.98 -5.80
C LEU A 173 0.98 14.30 -5.26
N SER A 174 1.05 14.09 -3.94
CA SER A 174 2.00 13.16 -3.35
C SER A 174 1.33 11.80 -3.24
N VAL A 175 1.95 10.78 -3.82
CA VAL A 175 1.37 9.44 -3.96
C VAL A 175 2.22 8.38 -3.28
N LYS A 176 1.55 7.36 -2.73
CA LYS A 176 2.11 6.20 -2.02
C LYS A 176 1.27 4.96 -2.34
N ASP A 177 1.61 3.81 -1.74
CA ASP A 177 0.84 2.57 -1.85
C ASP A 177 0.61 2.14 -3.32
N PRO A 178 1.64 1.62 -3.99
CA PRO A 178 1.53 1.19 -5.38
C PRO A 178 0.66 -0.07 -5.44
N GLN A 179 -0.30 -0.09 -6.36
CA GLN A 179 -1.21 -1.20 -6.63
C GLN A 179 -1.19 -1.54 -8.13
N ASP A 180 -1.84 -2.64 -8.51
CA ASP A 180 -1.95 -3.08 -9.91
C ASP A 180 -0.62 -3.27 -10.65
N GLY A 181 0.39 -3.80 -9.94
CA GLY A 181 1.67 -4.15 -10.56
C GLY A 181 2.66 -3.00 -10.72
N ALA A 182 2.32 -1.78 -10.27
CA ALA A 182 3.26 -0.68 -10.17
C ALA A 182 4.51 -1.11 -9.37
N GLY A 183 5.70 -0.98 -9.98
CA GLY A 183 6.99 -1.38 -9.40
C GLY A 183 7.46 -2.79 -9.73
N LYS A 184 6.65 -3.61 -10.40
CA LYS A 184 7.08 -4.91 -10.92
C LYS A 184 7.83 -4.71 -12.25
N ARG A 185 9.03 -5.31 -12.37
CA ARG A 185 9.73 -5.42 -13.65
C ARG A 185 9.19 -6.63 -14.39
N GLU A 186 8.73 -6.46 -15.62
CA GLU A 186 8.56 -7.63 -16.50
C GLU A 186 9.92 -8.28 -16.74
N GLY A 187 9.96 -9.59 -16.48
CA GLY A 187 11.15 -10.41 -16.26
C GLY A 187 10.90 -11.44 -15.16
N ALA A 188 10.07 -11.13 -14.17
CA ALA A 188 9.41 -12.13 -13.33
C ALA A 188 7.99 -12.33 -13.85
N LYS A 189 7.76 -13.42 -14.59
CA LYS A 189 6.42 -13.83 -15.02
C LYS A 189 5.53 -13.86 -13.78
N THR A 190 4.48 -13.04 -13.77
CA THR A 190 3.36 -13.25 -12.87
C THR A 190 2.72 -14.57 -13.33
N THR A 191 3.08 -15.68 -12.67
CA THR A 191 2.24 -16.87 -12.72
C THR A 191 0.94 -16.52 -12.06
N THR A 192 -0.05 -16.16 -12.87
CA THR A 192 -1.46 -16.30 -12.52
C THR A 192 -1.63 -17.67 -11.87
N PRO A 193 -2.23 -17.78 -10.66
CA PRO A 193 -2.55 -19.08 -10.10
C PRO A 193 -3.59 -19.73 -11.03
N THR A 194 -3.13 -20.62 -11.91
CA THR A 194 -4.01 -21.50 -12.67
C THR A 194 -4.78 -22.32 -11.64
N LYS A 195 -6.06 -21.97 -11.46
CA LYS A 195 -7.02 -22.77 -10.70
C LYS A 195 -6.91 -24.19 -11.22
N LYS A 196 -6.40 -25.10 -10.38
CA LYS A 196 -6.33 -26.54 -10.67
C LYS A 196 -7.73 -26.96 -11.13
N PRO A 197 -7.92 -27.49 -12.36
CA PRO A 197 -9.22 -28.01 -12.74
C PRO A 197 -9.59 -29.09 -11.72
N ALA A 198 -10.77 -28.97 -11.13
CA ALA A 198 -11.31 -30.00 -10.29
C ALA A 198 -11.37 -31.29 -11.12
N LEU A 199 -10.77 -32.36 -10.62
CA LEU A 199 -11.06 -33.71 -11.09
C LEU A 199 -12.51 -34.01 -10.70
N THR A 200 -13.45 -33.59 -11.55
CA THR A 200 -14.81 -34.14 -11.56
C THR A 200 -14.67 -35.56 -12.07
N GLY A 201 -14.49 -36.50 -11.15
CA GLY A 201 -14.62 -37.92 -11.44
C GLY A 201 -16.09 -38.24 -11.68
N ASP A 202 -16.56 -38.04 -12.91
CA ASP A 202 -17.82 -38.61 -13.36
C ASP A 202 -17.63 -40.10 -13.61
N GLY A 203 -18.41 -40.89 -12.89
CA GLY A 203 -18.26 -42.34 -12.79
C GLY A 203 -18.35 -43.06 -14.13
N LEU A 204 -17.41 -43.98 -14.36
CA LEU A 204 -17.62 -45.06 -15.32
C LEU A 204 -18.64 -46.04 -14.74
N ASN A 205 -19.83 -46.03 -15.33
CA ASN A 205 -20.87 -47.03 -15.14
C ASN A 205 -20.38 -48.41 -15.62
N ARG A 206 -20.74 -49.46 -14.85
CA ARG A 206 -20.29 -50.84 -15.04
C ARG A 206 -20.80 -51.57 -16.29
N ASN A 207 -21.60 -50.95 -17.17
CA ASN A 207 -22.19 -51.63 -18.32
C ASN A 207 -21.98 -50.80 -19.61
N GLY A 208 -21.10 -51.26 -20.49
CA GLY A 208 -20.60 -50.50 -21.64
C GLY A 208 -21.54 -50.35 -22.84
N ARG A 209 -21.51 -49.17 -23.48
CA ARG A 209 -21.34 -49.00 -24.95
C ARG A 209 -21.17 -47.52 -25.37
N THR A 210 -20.03 -47.30 -26.04
CA THR A 210 -19.67 -46.41 -27.18
C THR A 210 -19.84 -44.87 -27.17
N GLY A 211 -18.68 -44.21 -27.38
CA GLY A 211 -18.44 -43.20 -28.43
C GLY A 211 -17.54 -42.03 -27.96
N THR A 212 -16.54 -41.49 -28.67
CA THR A 212 -15.75 -41.84 -29.87
C THR A 212 -14.55 -40.85 -29.84
N GLN A 213 -13.30 -41.28 -30.11
CA GLN A 213 -12.14 -40.39 -30.32
C GLN A 213 -11.58 -40.60 -31.73
N GLN A 214 -11.19 -39.50 -32.38
CA GLN A 214 -10.07 -39.45 -33.33
C GLN A 214 -9.01 -38.51 -32.74
#